data_AF-A0ABD1G8A9-F1
#
_entry.id   AF-A0ABD1G8A9-F1
#
_cell.length_a   1.000
_cell.length_b   1.000
_cell.length_c   1.000
_cell.angle_alpha   90.00
_cell.angle_beta   90.00
_cell.angle_gamma   90.00
#
_symmetry.space_group_name_H-M   'P 1'
#
loop_
_entity.id
_entity.type
_entity.pdbx_description
1 polymer ?
#
loop_
_entity_poly.entity_id
_entity_poly.type
_entity_poly.pdbx_seq_one_letter_code
_entity_poly.pdbx_strand_id
1 'polypeptide(L)'
;MGKIKIGINGFGRIGRLVARVALQRDDVELVAVNDPFITTDYMTYMFKYDSVHGQWKHHEVKVKDGKTLLFGENSVKVFQCRNPEEIPWAEAGAEFVVESTGVFTDKGKAAAHLRGGAKKVVISAPSKDAPMFVVGVNEKEYKPELNIVSNASCTTNCLAPLAKVINDKFGIVEGLMSTIHSITATQKTVDGPSSKDWRGGRAASFNIIPSSTALGWSI
;
A
#
# COMPACT_ATOMS: atom_id res chain seq x y z
N MET A 1 -5.23 -12.20 22.52
CA MET A 1 -4.97 -12.56 21.10
C MET A 1 -3.58 -12.06 20.77
N GLY A 2 -2.74 -12.82 20.06
CA GLY A 2 -1.39 -12.35 19.69
C GLY A 2 -1.44 -11.19 18.69
N LYS A 3 -0.33 -10.45 18.52
CA LYS A 3 -0.22 -9.39 17.51
C LYS A 3 -0.34 -9.97 16.10
N ILE A 4 -0.99 -9.24 15.20
CA ILE A 4 -1.06 -9.61 13.78
C ILE A 4 0.30 -9.32 13.14
N LYS A 5 0.97 -10.36 12.65
CA LYS A 5 2.29 -10.23 12.02
C LYS A 5 2.16 -9.90 10.54
N ILE A 6 2.73 -8.77 10.15
CA ILE A 6 2.63 -8.25 8.78
C ILE A 6 3.98 -8.23 8.06
N GLY A 7 3.94 -8.51 6.76
CA GLY A 7 4.98 -8.23 5.79
C GLY A 7 4.56 -7.11 4.84
N ILE A 8 5.51 -6.34 4.33
CA ILE A 8 5.24 -5.27 3.34
C ILE A 8 6.01 -5.58 2.05
N ASN A 9 5.31 -5.69 0.92
CA ASN A 9 5.93 -5.75 -0.39
C ASN A 9 5.88 -4.37 -1.07
N GLY A 10 7.05 -3.85 -1.45
CA GLY A 10 7.25 -2.50 -1.97
C GLY A 10 7.42 -1.48 -0.85
N PHE A 11 8.65 -1.00 -0.61
CA PHE A 11 8.94 -0.05 0.46
C PHE A 11 8.92 1.40 -0.05
N GLY A 12 7.92 1.68 -0.89
CA GLY A 12 7.64 2.99 -1.48
C GLY A 12 6.90 3.93 -0.52
N ARG A 13 6.16 4.91 -1.09
CA ARG A 13 5.40 5.89 -0.29
C ARG A 13 4.41 5.20 0.66
N ILE A 14 3.55 4.32 0.15
CA ILE A 14 2.54 3.64 0.97
C ILE A 14 3.20 2.66 1.95
N GLY A 15 4.08 1.77 1.49
CA GLY A 15 4.77 0.80 2.34
C GLY A 15 5.49 1.43 3.54
N ARG A 16 6.23 2.54 3.35
CA ARG A 16 6.88 3.23 4.48
C ARG A 16 5.91 3.86 5.45
N LEU A 17 4.80 4.43 4.97
CA LEU A 17 3.79 5.02 5.85
C LEU A 17 3.01 3.95 6.62
N VAL A 18 2.72 2.81 5.98
CA VAL A 18 2.17 1.63 6.67
C VAL A 18 3.13 1.15 7.76
N ALA A 19 4.43 1.04 7.47
CA ALA A 19 5.42 0.69 8.48
C ALA A 19 5.46 1.68 9.65
N ARG A 20 5.46 3.00 9.36
CA ARG A 20 5.42 4.05 10.39
C ARG A 20 4.20 3.93 11.31
N VAL A 21 3.02 3.60 10.76
CA VAL A 21 1.80 3.40 11.54
C VAL A 21 1.86 2.09 12.32
N ALA A 22 2.26 0.97 11.70
CA ALA A 22 2.33 -0.34 12.34
C ALA A 22 3.28 -0.33 13.55
N LEU A 23 4.42 0.37 13.45
CA LEU A 23 5.40 0.52 14.53
C LEU A 23 4.92 1.32 15.75
N GLN A 24 3.76 1.97 15.65
CA GLN A 24 3.12 2.71 16.75
C GLN A 24 1.89 1.99 17.30
N ARG A 25 1.54 0.82 16.76
CA ARG A 25 0.38 0.04 17.18
C ARG A 25 0.81 -1.13 18.06
N ASP A 26 -0.06 -1.50 18.98
CA ASP A 26 0.12 -2.62 19.90
C ASP A 26 -0.50 -3.92 19.37
N ASP A 27 -1.40 -3.85 18.41
CA ASP A 27 -2.12 -4.98 17.82
C ASP A 27 -1.49 -5.54 16.53
N VAL A 28 -0.49 -4.84 15.97
CA VAL A 28 0.21 -5.22 14.74
C VAL A 28 1.72 -5.28 14.98
N GLU A 29 2.39 -6.23 14.34
CA GLU A 29 3.85 -6.40 14.40
C GLU A 29 4.40 -6.45 12.97
N LEU A 30 5.25 -5.48 12.61
CA LEU A 30 5.99 -5.54 11.36
C LEU A 30 7.15 -6.52 11.51
N VAL A 31 7.19 -7.57 10.70
CA VAL A 31 8.23 -8.61 10.78
C VAL A 31 9.08 -8.72 9.51
N ALA A 32 8.56 -8.25 8.36
CA ALA A 32 9.28 -8.29 7.10
C ALA A 32 8.97 -7.12 6.16
N VAL A 33 9.96 -6.74 5.36
CA VAL A 33 9.82 -5.83 4.22
C VAL A 33 10.55 -6.41 3.01
N ASN A 34 9.99 -6.22 1.81
CA ASN A 34 10.62 -6.59 0.55
C ASN A 34 10.69 -5.38 -0.38
N ASP A 35 11.88 -5.07 -0.90
CA ASP A 35 12.04 -4.16 -2.02
C ASP A 35 13.33 -4.50 -2.80
N PRO A 36 13.23 -4.96 -4.06
CA PRO A 36 14.39 -5.42 -4.82
C PRO A 36 15.28 -4.28 -5.35
N PHE A 37 14.92 -3.02 -5.11
CA PHE A 37 15.60 -1.87 -5.72
C PHE A 37 16.42 -1.05 -4.73
N ILE A 38 16.34 -1.33 -3.42
CA ILE A 38 16.98 -0.53 -2.38
C ILE A 38 17.62 -1.41 -1.30
N THR A 39 18.79 -1.01 -0.79
CA THR A 39 19.52 -1.69 0.30
C THR A 39 18.95 -1.31 1.67
N THR A 40 19.34 -2.02 2.73
CA THR A 40 18.94 -1.71 4.11
C THR A 40 19.39 -0.31 4.55
N ASP A 41 20.58 0.14 4.15
CA ASP A 41 21.04 1.52 4.38
C ASP A 41 20.11 2.54 3.73
N TYR A 42 19.73 2.31 2.48
CA TYR A 42 18.86 3.24 1.77
C TYR A 42 17.41 3.21 2.29
N MET A 43 16.89 2.03 2.61
CA MET A 43 15.61 1.87 3.31
C MET A 43 15.59 2.68 4.62
N THR A 44 16.67 2.59 5.40
CA THR A 44 16.81 3.32 6.66
C THR A 44 16.78 4.82 6.44
N TYR A 45 17.52 5.32 5.44
CA TYR A 45 17.50 6.73 5.07
C TYR A 45 16.09 7.20 4.66
N MET A 46 15.45 6.50 3.71
CA MET A 46 14.12 6.85 3.21
C MET A 46 13.03 6.75 4.28
N PHE A 47 13.20 5.88 5.26
CA PHE A 47 12.29 5.75 6.39
C PHE A 47 12.50 6.87 7.42
N LYS A 48 13.75 7.21 7.74
CA LYS A 48 14.09 8.27 8.71
C LYS A 48 13.62 9.64 8.23
N TYR A 49 13.80 9.95 6.95
CA TYR A 49 13.52 11.28 6.40
C TYR A 49 12.39 11.22 5.37
N ASP A 50 11.24 11.83 5.70
CA ASP A 50 10.12 11.99 4.77
C ASP A 50 9.83 13.47 4.55
N SER A 51 9.81 13.91 3.29
CA SER A 51 9.60 15.31 2.93
C SER A 51 8.22 15.86 3.29
N VAL A 52 7.22 14.98 3.40
CA VAL A 52 5.82 15.36 3.69
C VAL A 52 5.48 15.12 5.16
N HIS A 53 5.90 13.97 5.69
CA HIS A 53 5.53 13.52 7.04
C HIS A 53 6.64 13.70 8.07
N GLY A 54 7.69 14.44 7.71
CA GLY A 54 8.81 14.77 8.59
C GLY A 54 9.68 13.58 8.97
N GLN A 55 10.58 13.85 9.91
CA GLN A 55 11.51 12.85 10.42
C GLN A 55 10.83 11.85 11.35
N TRP A 56 11.30 10.60 11.33
CA TRP A 56 10.91 9.60 12.31
C TRP A 56 11.51 9.91 13.68
N LYS A 57 10.67 10.10 14.71
CA LYS A 57 11.08 10.56 16.05
C LYS A 57 10.83 9.57 17.20
N HIS A 58 10.28 8.38 16.92
CA HIS A 58 9.81 7.49 17.98
C HIS A 58 10.95 6.64 18.55
N HIS A 59 11.47 5.70 17.77
CA HIS A 59 12.61 4.87 18.16
C HIS A 59 13.71 4.92 17.10
N GLU A 60 14.91 4.56 17.52
CA GLU A 60 16.04 4.49 16.62
C GLU A 60 15.84 3.44 15.53
N VAL A 61 16.23 3.78 14.31
CA VAL A 61 16.26 2.83 13.18
C VAL A 61 17.71 2.55 12.83
N LYS A 62 18.10 1.29 12.96
CA LYS A 62 19.45 0.79 12.76
C LYS A 62 19.47 -0.30 11.69
N VAL A 63 20.51 -0.28 10.88
CA VAL A 63 20.86 -1.43 10.03
C VAL A 63 21.62 -2.41 10.90
N LYS A 64 21.11 -3.64 11.02
CA LYS A 64 21.85 -4.73 11.69
C LYS A 64 22.80 -5.41 10.71
N ASP A 65 22.28 -5.73 9.52
CA ASP A 65 23.00 -6.34 8.42
C ASP A 65 22.24 -6.10 7.10
N GLY A 66 22.74 -6.66 5.99
CA GLY A 66 22.13 -6.50 4.66
C GLY A 66 20.75 -7.15 4.49
N LYS A 67 20.25 -7.89 5.51
CA LYS A 67 18.96 -8.59 5.48
C LYS A 67 18.08 -8.26 6.70
N THR A 68 18.47 -7.31 7.54
CA THR A 68 17.78 -7.04 8.80
C THR A 68 17.86 -5.56 9.20
N LEU A 69 16.70 -4.98 9.47
CA LEU A 69 16.55 -3.66 10.11
C LEU A 69 16.10 -3.82 11.56
N LEU A 70 16.54 -2.91 12.42
CA LEU A 70 16.10 -2.80 13.80
C LEU A 70 15.33 -1.49 13.98
N PHE A 71 14.10 -1.61 14.49
CA PHE A 71 13.22 -0.52 14.84
C PHE A 71 13.05 -0.52 16.36
N GLY A 72 13.98 0.13 17.07
CA GLY A 72 14.18 -0.11 18.50
C GLY A 72 14.57 -1.57 18.76
N GLU A 73 13.77 -2.28 19.55
CA GLU A 73 13.96 -3.70 19.84
C GLU A 73 13.36 -4.62 18.75
N ASN A 74 12.53 -4.08 17.86
CA ASN A 74 11.85 -4.88 16.84
C ASN A 74 12.80 -5.20 15.69
N SER A 75 13.03 -6.49 15.44
CA SER A 75 13.84 -6.96 14.31
C SER A 75 12.96 -7.27 13.10
N VAL A 76 13.22 -6.60 11.98
CA VAL A 76 12.47 -6.73 10.74
C VAL A 76 13.37 -7.32 9.66
N LYS A 77 12.95 -8.44 9.07
CA LYS A 77 13.65 -9.08 7.95
C LYS A 77 13.49 -8.26 6.67
N VAL A 78 14.56 -8.17 5.90
CA VAL A 78 14.60 -7.49 4.61
C VAL A 78 14.87 -8.50 3.50
N PHE A 79 13.99 -8.49 2.52
CA PHE A 79 14.12 -9.25 1.29
C PHE A 79 14.28 -8.32 0.09
N GLN A 80 14.86 -8.85 -0.98
CA GLN A 80 15.09 -8.14 -2.24
C GLN A 80 14.66 -9.01 -3.44
N CYS A 81 13.58 -9.76 -3.29
CA CYS A 81 13.06 -10.63 -4.34
C CYS A 81 12.19 -9.82 -5.30
N ARG A 82 12.38 -10.00 -6.61
CA ARG A 82 11.52 -9.40 -7.64
C ARG A 82 10.23 -10.17 -7.86
N ASN A 83 10.32 -11.50 -7.77
CA ASN A 83 9.18 -12.38 -7.89
C ASN A 83 8.54 -12.57 -6.50
N PRO A 84 7.25 -12.24 -6.30
CA PRO A 84 6.63 -12.36 -5.00
C PRO A 84 6.55 -13.80 -4.45
N GLU A 85 6.59 -14.80 -5.34
CA GLU A 85 6.58 -16.22 -4.96
C GLU A 85 7.86 -16.65 -4.22
N GLU A 86 8.96 -15.94 -4.45
CA GLU A 86 10.28 -16.24 -3.89
C GLU A 86 10.52 -15.56 -2.54
N ILE A 87 9.57 -14.74 -2.06
CA ILE A 87 9.72 -14.04 -0.78
C ILE A 87 9.34 -15.01 0.35
N PRO A 88 10.25 -15.38 1.27
CA PRO A 88 9.99 -16.39 2.28
C PRO A 88 9.25 -15.78 3.49
N TRP A 89 7.99 -15.39 3.30
CA TRP A 89 7.14 -14.79 4.34
C TRP A 89 7.01 -15.67 5.59
N ALA A 90 6.89 -16.99 5.40
CA ALA A 90 6.81 -17.94 6.51
C ALA A 90 8.07 -17.94 7.39
N GLU A 91 9.27 -17.78 6.80
CA GLU A 91 10.53 -17.71 7.55
C GLU A 91 10.55 -16.48 8.47
N ALA A 92 10.02 -15.35 7.99
CA ALA A 92 9.89 -14.14 8.79
C ALA A 92 8.65 -14.13 9.72
N GLY A 93 7.76 -15.12 9.61
CA GLY A 93 6.52 -15.19 10.36
C GLY A 93 5.44 -14.19 9.93
N ALA A 94 5.53 -13.64 8.70
CA ALA A 94 4.54 -12.72 8.17
C ALA A 94 3.28 -13.48 7.72
N GLU A 95 2.14 -13.24 8.38
CA GLU A 95 0.87 -13.90 8.06
C GLU A 95 0.03 -13.08 7.08
N PHE A 96 0.07 -11.75 7.23
CA PHE A 96 -0.61 -10.80 6.34
C PHE A 96 0.42 -10.02 5.54
N VAL A 97 0.22 -9.89 4.24
CA VAL A 97 1.09 -9.09 3.37
C VAL A 97 0.35 -7.87 2.87
N VAL A 98 0.98 -6.70 3.02
CA VAL A 98 0.55 -5.46 2.37
C VAL A 98 1.28 -5.39 1.02
N GLU A 99 0.52 -5.56 -0.06
CA GLU A 99 1.02 -5.45 -1.42
C GLU A 99 0.91 -3.99 -1.88
N SER A 100 2.05 -3.28 -1.86
CA SER A 100 2.15 -1.85 -2.12
C SER A 100 3.17 -1.47 -3.20
N THR A 101 3.54 -2.42 -4.06
CA THR A 101 4.41 -2.17 -5.22
C THR A 101 3.71 -1.42 -6.34
N GLY A 102 2.38 -1.57 -6.44
CA GLY A 102 1.58 -1.07 -7.56
C GLY A 102 1.67 -1.94 -8.83
N VAL A 103 2.35 -3.09 -8.77
CA VAL A 103 2.53 -4.01 -9.92
C VAL A 103 1.61 -5.23 -9.82
N PHE A 104 1.46 -5.78 -8.62
CA PHE A 104 0.70 -7.01 -8.35
C PHE A 104 -0.72 -6.70 -7.85
N THR A 105 -1.45 -5.87 -8.60
CA THR A 105 -2.77 -5.35 -8.18
C THR A 105 -3.96 -6.25 -8.51
N ASP A 106 -3.73 -7.37 -9.17
CA ASP A 106 -4.76 -8.37 -9.47
C ASP A 106 -4.62 -9.62 -8.60
N LYS A 107 -5.74 -10.32 -8.39
CA LYS A 107 -5.85 -11.46 -7.48
C LYS A 107 -4.88 -12.58 -7.83
N GLY A 108 -4.70 -12.86 -9.13
CA GLY A 108 -3.79 -13.90 -9.61
C GLY A 108 -2.33 -13.59 -9.28
N LYS A 109 -1.89 -12.35 -9.54
CA LYS A 109 -0.54 -11.90 -9.20
C LYS A 109 -0.30 -11.80 -7.70
N ALA A 110 -1.25 -11.24 -6.95
CA ALA A 110 -1.13 -11.14 -5.49
C ALA A 110 -1.11 -12.52 -4.81
N ALA A 111 -1.72 -13.55 -5.42
CA ALA A 111 -1.69 -14.92 -4.91
C ALA A 111 -0.27 -15.52 -4.86
N ALA A 112 0.68 -14.94 -5.59
CA ALA A 112 2.09 -15.31 -5.51
C ALA A 112 2.64 -15.25 -4.08
N HIS A 113 2.22 -14.28 -3.27
CA HIS A 113 2.62 -14.16 -1.87
C HIS A 113 2.22 -15.36 -1.01
N LEU A 114 1.12 -16.03 -1.35
CA LEU A 114 0.64 -17.20 -0.61
C LEU A 114 1.62 -18.37 -0.75
N ARG A 115 2.36 -18.46 -1.87
CA ARG A 115 3.39 -19.48 -2.08
C ARG A 115 4.60 -19.28 -1.17
N GLY A 116 4.91 -18.02 -0.84
CA GLY A 116 5.91 -17.65 0.16
C GLY A 116 5.50 -17.91 1.61
N GLY A 117 4.27 -18.39 1.83
CA GLY A 117 3.75 -18.75 3.15
C GLY A 117 2.91 -17.68 3.86
N ALA A 118 2.61 -16.56 3.18
CA ALA A 118 1.61 -15.62 3.69
C ALA A 118 0.21 -16.28 3.67
N LYS A 119 -0.62 -15.94 4.66
CA LYS A 119 -2.02 -16.43 4.75
C LYS A 119 -2.98 -15.50 4.02
N LYS A 120 -2.73 -14.18 4.11
CA LYS A 120 -3.61 -13.12 3.61
C LYS A 120 -2.82 -12.04 2.88
N VAL A 121 -3.42 -11.42 1.87
CA VAL A 121 -2.84 -10.31 1.12
C VAL A 121 -3.84 -9.16 1.03
N VAL A 122 -3.38 -7.95 1.34
CA VAL A 122 -4.13 -6.70 1.21
C VAL A 122 -3.42 -5.85 0.16
N ILE A 123 -4.07 -5.66 -0.99
CA ILE A 123 -3.57 -4.83 -2.09
C ILE A 123 -3.86 -3.37 -1.76
N SER A 124 -2.83 -2.51 -1.79
CA SER A 124 -2.95 -1.08 -1.44
C SER A 124 -3.39 -0.19 -2.61
N ALA A 125 -4.10 -0.76 -3.59
CA ALA A 125 -4.55 -0.10 -4.81
C ALA A 125 -5.83 -0.79 -5.32
N PRO A 126 -6.62 -0.14 -6.19
CA PRO A 126 -7.77 -0.78 -6.84
C PRO A 126 -7.36 -2.07 -7.54
N SER A 127 -8.16 -3.10 -7.32
CA SER A 127 -8.01 -4.37 -8.01
C SER A 127 -9.11 -4.53 -9.06
N LYS A 128 -8.77 -5.21 -10.16
CA LYS A 128 -9.75 -5.56 -11.20
C LYS A 128 -10.65 -6.74 -10.80
N ASP A 129 -10.21 -7.57 -9.85
CA ASP A 129 -10.81 -8.87 -9.55
C ASP A 129 -10.73 -9.29 -8.07
N ALA A 130 -9.95 -8.61 -7.22
CA ALA A 130 -10.01 -8.81 -5.77
C ALA A 130 -11.15 -7.99 -5.14
N PRO A 131 -11.94 -8.55 -4.21
CA PRO A 131 -12.95 -7.81 -3.47
C PRO A 131 -12.36 -6.58 -2.79
N MET A 132 -13.03 -5.44 -2.94
CA MET A 132 -12.59 -4.15 -2.41
C MET A 132 -13.36 -3.77 -1.14
N PHE A 133 -12.62 -3.31 -0.14
CA PHE A 133 -13.17 -2.87 1.13
C PHE A 133 -12.76 -1.43 1.43
N VAL A 134 -13.70 -0.66 1.94
CA VAL A 134 -13.50 0.66 2.54
C VAL A 134 -13.98 0.59 3.98
N VAL A 135 -13.08 0.91 4.91
CA VAL A 135 -13.38 0.89 6.34
C VAL A 135 -14.39 1.98 6.69
N GLY A 136 -15.43 1.62 7.44
CA GLY A 136 -16.58 2.45 7.78
C GLY A 136 -17.72 2.39 6.75
N VAL A 137 -17.59 1.59 5.70
CA VAL A 137 -18.55 1.50 4.60
C VAL A 137 -19.03 0.07 4.41
N ASN A 138 -18.13 -0.85 4.06
CA ASN A 138 -18.47 -2.25 3.74
C ASN A 138 -17.52 -3.28 4.36
N GLU A 139 -16.66 -2.91 5.31
CA GLU A 139 -15.72 -3.82 5.98
C GLU A 139 -16.39 -5.01 6.66
N LYS A 140 -17.67 -4.86 7.05
CA LYS A 140 -18.48 -5.92 7.67
C LYS A 140 -18.86 -7.04 6.70
N GLU A 141 -18.72 -6.81 5.40
CA GLU A 141 -18.94 -7.83 4.36
C GLU A 141 -17.72 -8.74 4.17
N TYR A 142 -16.59 -8.44 4.83
CA TYR A 142 -15.41 -9.28 4.79
C TYR A 142 -15.72 -10.68 5.32
N LYS A 143 -15.27 -11.70 4.58
CA LYS A 143 -15.40 -13.09 4.98
C LYS A 143 -14.02 -13.72 5.17
N PRO A 144 -13.80 -14.53 6.24
CA PRO A 144 -12.49 -15.14 6.52
C PRO A 144 -11.93 -16.04 5.41
N GLU A 145 -12.73 -16.51 4.46
CA GLU A 145 -12.27 -17.26 3.28
C GLU A 145 -11.61 -16.36 2.21
N LEU A 146 -11.80 -15.04 2.29
CA LEU A 146 -11.16 -14.09 1.38
C LEU A 146 -9.69 -13.95 1.76
N ASN A 147 -8.82 -14.62 0.99
CA ASN A 147 -7.38 -14.58 1.20
C ASN A 147 -6.71 -13.35 0.59
N ILE A 148 -7.34 -12.74 -0.41
CA ILE A 148 -6.78 -11.61 -1.14
C ILE A 148 -7.89 -10.58 -1.29
N VAL A 149 -7.64 -9.38 -0.80
CA VAL A 149 -8.57 -8.24 -0.84
C VAL A 149 -7.83 -6.98 -1.28
N SER A 150 -8.56 -5.97 -1.69
CA SER A 150 -8.01 -4.65 -2.01
C SER A 150 -8.59 -3.61 -1.06
N ASN A 151 -7.75 -2.68 -0.60
CA ASN A 151 -8.16 -1.52 0.19
C ASN A 151 -8.56 -0.33 -0.70
N ALA A 152 -9.02 -0.61 -1.92
CA ALA A 152 -9.43 0.35 -2.94
C ALA A 152 -8.36 1.42 -3.24
N SER A 153 -8.78 2.62 -3.67
CA SER A 153 -7.91 3.80 -3.83
C SER A 153 -8.07 4.80 -2.68
N CYS A 154 -7.12 5.73 -2.56
CA CYS A 154 -7.24 6.90 -1.68
C CYS A 154 -8.50 7.72 -1.97
N THR A 155 -8.82 7.95 -3.25
CA THR A 155 -10.02 8.68 -3.66
C THR A 155 -11.29 7.92 -3.30
N THR A 156 -11.32 6.59 -3.47
CA THR A 156 -12.47 5.75 -3.07
C THR A 156 -12.68 5.80 -1.55
N ASN A 157 -11.62 5.72 -0.76
CA ASN A 157 -11.72 5.84 0.71
C ASN A 157 -12.22 7.23 1.15
N CYS A 158 -11.96 8.28 0.37
CA CYS A 158 -12.50 9.62 0.61
C CYS A 158 -13.99 9.73 0.23
N LEU A 159 -14.36 9.26 -0.97
CA LEU A 159 -15.71 9.43 -1.51
C LEU A 159 -16.74 8.50 -0.88
N ALA A 160 -16.39 7.23 -0.64
CA ALA A 160 -17.36 6.20 -0.28
C ALA A 160 -18.13 6.49 1.03
N PRO A 161 -17.51 7.00 2.11
CA PRO A 161 -18.25 7.39 3.31
C PRO A 161 -19.25 8.52 3.06
N LEU A 162 -18.88 9.52 2.24
CA LEU A 162 -19.78 10.63 1.87
C LEU A 162 -20.97 10.11 1.05
N ALA A 163 -20.68 9.31 0.01
CA ALA A 163 -21.71 8.72 -0.84
C ALA A 163 -22.67 7.85 -0.02
N LYS A 164 -22.15 7.04 0.91
CA LYS A 164 -22.96 6.21 1.81
C LYS A 164 -23.95 7.04 2.62
N VAL A 165 -23.48 8.08 3.32
CA VAL A 165 -24.35 8.91 4.18
C VAL A 165 -25.45 9.59 3.37
N ILE A 166 -25.11 10.15 2.20
CA ILE A 166 -26.08 10.83 1.34
C ILE A 166 -27.08 9.83 0.76
N ASN A 167 -26.61 8.68 0.27
CA ASN A 167 -27.47 7.66 -0.30
C ASN A 167 -28.43 7.07 0.75
N ASP A 168 -27.94 6.71 1.93
CA ASP A 168 -28.74 6.13 3.00
C ASP A 168 -29.84 7.09 3.51
N LYS A 169 -29.63 8.41 3.40
CA LYS A 169 -30.56 9.44 3.90
C LYS A 169 -31.48 10.01 2.84
N PHE A 170 -30.98 10.19 1.63
CA PHE A 170 -31.66 10.98 0.60
C PHE A 170 -31.85 10.22 -0.71
N GLY A 171 -31.11 9.13 -0.92
CA GLY A 171 -31.04 8.41 -2.19
C GLY A 171 -30.26 9.19 -3.24
N ILE A 172 -29.21 8.59 -3.81
CA ILE A 172 -28.48 9.16 -4.94
C ILE A 172 -29.11 8.61 -6.23
N VAL A 173 -29.63 9.49 -7.08
CA VAL A 173 -30.13 9.12 -8.41
C VAL A 173 -28.97 9.01 -9.40
N GLU A 174 -28.12 10.03 -9.44
CA GLU A 174 -26.90 10.07 -10.26
C GLU A 174 -25.89 11.04 -9.62
N GLY A 175 -24.61 10.91 -9.98
CA GLY A 175 -23.55 11.76 -9.45
C GLY A 175 -22.32 11.81 -10.35
N LEU A 176 -21.74 13.00 -10.46
CA LEU A 176 -20.43 13.22 -11.07
C LEU A 176 -19.45 13.67 -10.00
N MET A 177 -18.22 13.16 -10.06
CA MET A 177 -17.17 13.52 -9.13
C MET A 177 -15.91 13.94 -9.90
N SER A 178 -15.22 14.94 -9.37
CA SER A 178 -13.87 15.32 -9.78
C SER A 178 -13.02 15.49 -8.54
N THR A 179 -11.80 14.96 -8.58
CA THR A 179 -10.82 15.10 -7.50
C THR A 179 -9.66 15.97 -7.98
N ILE A 180 -9.28 16.95 -7.17
CA ILE A 180 -8.01 17.66 -7.34
C ILE A 180 -6.98 16.90 -6.51
N HIS A 181 -6.11 16.16 -7.19
CA HIS A 181 -5.23 15.19 -6.56
C HIS A 181 -3.77 15.69 -6.52
N SER A 182 -3.07 15.43 -5.41
CA SER A 182 -1.64 15.74 -5.27
C SER A 182 -0.77 14.87 -6.18
N ILE A 183 0.47 15.32 -6.41
CA ILE A 183 1.45 14.62 -7.25
C ILE A 183 1.77 13.23 -6.67
N THR A 184 1.85 12.23 -7.56
CA THR A 184 2.18 10.84 -7.21
C THR A 184 3.41 10.34 -7.98
N ALA A 185 3.98 9.21 -7.54
CA ALA A 185 5.25 8.68 -8.06
C ALA A 185 5.21 8.21 -9.53
N THR A 186 4.02 8.05 -10.12
CA THR A 186 3.88 7.67 -11.54
C THR A 186 4.06 8.86 -12.49
N GLN A 187 3.89 10.08 -11.99
CA GLN A 187 4.04 11.31 -12.76
C GLN A 187 5.52 11.71 -12.90
N LYS A 188 5.84 12.51 -13.92
CA LYS A 188 7.23 12.84 -14.28
C LYS A 188 7.65 14.20 -13.75
N THR A 189 8.92 14.34 -13.36
CA THR A 189 9.49 15.62 -12.94
C THR A 189 9.66 16.60 -14.11
N VAL A 190 9.94 16.07 -15.30
CA VAL A 190 10.05 16.79 -16.58
C VAL A 190 9.24 16.05 -17.64
N ASP A 191 8.97 16.71 -18.77
CA ASP A 191 8.26 16.08 -19.89
C ASP A 191 8.99 14.81 -20.36
N GLY A 192 8.26 13.70 -20.43
CA GLY A 192 8.84 12.39 -20.75
C GLY A 192 7.80 11.36 -21.20
N PRO A 193 8.26 10.19 -21.70
CA PRO A 193 7.37 9.18 -22.25
C PRO A 193 6.46 8.56 -21.18
N SER A 194 5.18 8.42 -21.54
CA SER A 194 4.17 7.68 -20.78
C SER A 194 3.32 6.87 -21.75
N SER A 195 3.46 5.55 -21.70
CA SER A 195 2.89 4.63 -22.70
C SER A 195 1.38 4.47 -22.60
N LYS A 196 0.78 4.75 -21.44
CA LYS A 196 -0.66 4.55 -21.20
C LYS A 196 -1.43 5.85 -20.96
N ASP A 197 -0.75 6.93 -20.62
CA ASP A 197 -1.36 8.24 -20.33
C ASP A 197 -0.42 9.35 -20.76
N TRP A 198 -0.59 9.89 -21.98
CA TRP A 198 0.27 10.94 -22.51
C TRP A 198 0.26 12.20 -21.65
N ARG A 199 -0.86 12.54 -21.02
CA ARG A 199 -0.96 13.71 -20.15
C ARG A 199 -0.15 13.51 -18.87
N GLY A 200 -0.15 12.29 -18.32
CA GLY A 200 0.70 11.89 -17.20
C GLY A 200 2.21 11.93 -17.49
N GLY A 201 2.61 12.02 -18.76
CA GLY A 201 4.00 12.22 -19.18
C GLY A 201 4.51 13.67 -19.03
N ARG A 202 3.62 14.64 -18.81
CA ARG A 202 4.00 16.05 -18.65
C ARG A 202 4.60 16.34 -17.28
N ALA A 203 5.42 17.37 -17.19
CA ALA A 203 6.07 17.80 -15.97
C ALA A 203 5.05 18.12 -14.86
N ALA A 204 5.03 17.30 -13.80
CA ALA A 204 3.96 17.26 -12.81
C ALA A 204 3.82 18.55 -11.98
N SER A 205 4.95 19.18 -11.64
CA SER A 205 4.97 20.37 -10.78
C SER A 205 4.62 21.67 -11.50
N PHE A 206 4.38 21.62 -12.82
CA PHE A 206 4.15 22.81 -13.67
C PHE A 206 2.82 22.77 -14.43
N ASN A 207 1.98 21.75 -14.20
CA ASN A 207 0.77 21.54 -14.97
C ASN A 207 -0.41 21.12 -14.09
N ILE A 208 -1.61 21.54 -14.49
CA ILE A 208 -2.85 20.83 -14.13
C ILE A 208 -3.00 19.70 -15.15
N ILE A 209 -3.00 18.45 -14.68
CA ILE A 209 -3.01 17.26 -15.54
C ILE A 209 -4.36 16.55 -15.36
N PRO A 210 -5.29 16.64 -16.34
CA PRO A 210 -6.50 15.83 -16.27
C PRO A 210 -6.14 14.36 -16.50
N SER A 211 -6.61 13.49 -15.61
CA SER A 211 -6.34 12.06 -15.63
C SER A 211 -7.61 11.27 -15.29
N SER A 212 -7.66 10.00 -15.71
CA SER A 212 -8.72 9.09 -15.26
C SER A 212 -8.44 8.65 -13.82
N THR A 213 -9.49 8.52 -13.02
CA THR A 213 -9.38 7.97 -11.66
C THR A 213 -10.04 6.60 -11.61
N ALA A 214 -9.32 5.62 -11.05
CA ALA A 214 -9.86 4.29 -10.84
C ALA A 214 -10.78 4.30 -9.60
N LEU A 215 -12.01 4.78 -9.78
CA LEU A 215 -13.11 4.48 -8.88
C LEU A 215 -13.57 3.05 -9.18
N GLY A 216 -12.92 2.07 -8.55
CA GLY A 216 -13.26 0.65 -8.67
C GLY A 216 -14.50 0.28 -7.86
N TRP A 217 -15.52 1.12 -7.78
CA TRP A 217 -16.62 0.87 -6.86
C TRP A 217 -17.96 1.29 -7.49
N SER A 218 -18.84 0.32 -7.65
CA SER A 218 -20.28 0.55 -7.77
C SER A 218 -20.80 0.81 -6.35
N ILE A 219 -21.26 2.04 -6.11
CA ILE A 219 -21.89 2.49 -4.86
C ILE A 219 -23.21 1.73 -4.66
#